data_AF-A0A318LMK6-F1
#
_entry.id   AF-A0A318LMK6-F1
#
_cell.length_a   1.000
_cell.length_b   1.000
_cell.length_c   1.000
_cell.angle_alpha   90.00
_cell.angle_beta   90.00
_cell.angle_gamma   90.00
#
_symmetry.space_group_name_H-M   'P 1'
#
loop_
_entity.id
_entity.type
_entity.pdbx_description
1 polymer ?
#
loop_
_entity_poly.entity_id
_entity_poly.type
_entity_poly.pdbx_seq_one_letter_code
_entity_poly.pdbx_strand_id
1 'polypeptide(L)'
;MTEIIDDGRPTTDGVGPLAPLRARPLGDRPARDEPLLGPPLLRLRRKARPTLLLYPLLTVPFAAGLVLGDPRAPLALPVLGTAFFGLGSLYNLVLWFTFLGRPAKKLLAQPVREMTATAAGMRVTRLRVTMRVAGAPEEQWLRMGLPAGLRTQLLAEPRLWVVGPDRKGRALVALPGATLLRPARITTVPPRRSRPANPVRQGLSAPCDDPVLCAHVRWVRRWSVLGTVAGAVSAGWLLQSALAAGWVDVTIPALAVVLLLSVVATLLPGLPRLSKAAHALTWTPLPAVLDDDIRFRSVLRMDATGRVWLPDGTQRTLRLRRVSPELVANIRCSRQLWIIGAPGAGGAALAGIPGQPVLDPVILGRRAKTARPR
;
A
#
# COMPACT_ATOMS: atom_id res chain seq x y z
N MET A 1 3.87 13.88 25.51
CA MET A 1 5.12 14.59 25.19
C MET A 1 4.79 15.52 24.04
N THR A 2 4.34 16.72 24.38
CA THR A 2 3.83 17.76 23.48
C THR A 2 4.94 18.78 23.40
N GLU A 3 5.88 18.54 22.50
CA GLU A 3 6.91 19.52 22.17
C GLU A 3 6.22 20.63 21.38
N ILE A 4 6.27 21.86 21.91
CA ILE A 4 5.70 23.05 21.29
C ILE A 4 6.41 23.24 19.96
N ILE A 5 5.69 23.01 18.86
CA ILE A 5 6.20 23.16 17.50
C ILE A 5 6.33 24.64 17.23
N ASP A 6 7.56 25.13 17.20
CA ASP A 6 7.90 26.46 16.71
C ASP A 6 7.40 26.60 15.25
N ASP A 7 6.66 27.68 14.95
CA ASP A 7 6.05 27.96 13.63
C ASP A 7 7.09 28.39 12.58
N GLY A 8 8.37 28.42 12.97
CA GLY A 8 9.51 28.76 12.13
C GLY A 8 9.80 27.76 11.00
N ARG A 9 10.40 28.27 9.92
CA ARG A 9 10.97 27.45 8.85
C ARG A 9 12.00 26.50 9.48
N PRO A 10 11.94 25.17 9.27
CA PRO A 10 12.97 24.27 9.76
C PRO A 10 14.31 24.70 9.15
N THR A 11 15.28 25.07 9.99
CA THR A 11 16.63 25.45 9.58
C THR A 11 17.29 24.26 8.89
N THR A 12 17.65 24.43 7.63
CA THR A 12 18.31 23.41 6.80
C THR A 12 19.78 23.20 7.15
N ASP A 13 20.33 23.99 8.08
CA ASP A 13 21.77 24.22 8.21
C ASP A 13 22.53 23.15 9.04
N GLY A 14 21.88 22.05 9.40
CA GLY A 14 22.52 20.96 10.18
C GLY A 14 22.22 19.54 9.71
N VAL A 15 21.49 19.35 8.60
CA VAL A 15 21.12 18.01 8.15
C VAL A 15 22.28 17.47 7.30
N GLY A 16 23.04 16.54 7.88
CA GLY A 16 23.98 15.67 7.15
C GLY A 16 23.31 15.01 5.93
N PRO A 17 24.07 14.26 5.11
CA PRO A 17 23.65 13.84 3.76
C PRO A 17 22.18 13.41 3.73
N LEU A 18 21.41 14.05 2.83
CA LEU A 18 19.96 14.05 2.58
C LEU A 18 19.30 12.64 2.51
N ALA A 19 19.59 11.78 3.47
CA ALA A 19 19.03 10.46 3.58
C ALA A 19 17.60 10.63 4.09
N PRO A 20 16.59 10.10 3.37
CA PRO A 20 15.22 10.21 3.81
C PRO A 20 15.09 9.54 5.19
N LEU A 21 14.81 10.33 6.23
CA LEU A 21 14.52 9.84 7.57
C LEU A 21 13.32 8.89 7.49
N ARG A 22 13.55 7.60 7.67
CA ARG A 22 12.49 6.57 7.61
C ARG A 22 11.86 6.44 8.99
N ALA A 23 10.53 6.46 9.05
CA ALA A 23 9.82 6.21 10.29
C ALA A 23 10.18 4.81 10.82
N ARG A 24 10.55 4.74 12.09
CA ARG A 24 10.92 3.51 12.81
C ARG A 24 9.95 3.32 13.97
N PRO A 25 9.47 2.09 14.21
CA PRO A 25 8.79 1.76 15.47
C PRO A 25 9.68 2.10 16.66
N LEU A 26 9.06 2.55 17.76
CA LEU A 26 9.76 2.88 19.00
C LEU A 26 10.37 1.63 19.68
N GLY A 27 9.82 0.44 19.40
CA GLY A 27 10.34 -0.81 19.97
C GLY A 27 9.88 -1.04 21.41
N ASP A 28 10.17 -2.25 21.91
CA ASP A 28 10.02 -2.71 23.31
C ASP A 28 8.65 -2.54 23.97
N ARG A 29 7.63 -2.21 23.18
CA ARG A 29 6.23 -2.11 23.58
C ARG A 29 5.36 -3.02 22.74
N PRO A 30 4.16 -3.40 23.23
CA PRO A 30 3.21 -4.16 22.45
C PRO A 30 2.92 -3.46 21.11
N ALA A 31 2.88 -4.22 20.02
CA ALA A 31 2.66 -3.65 18.69
C ALA A 31 1.32 -2.91 18.52
N ARG A 32 0.32 -3.20 19.37
CA ARG A 32 -0.94 -2.43 19.45
C ARG A 32 -0.75 -1.00 19.95
N ASP A 33 0.26 -0.77 20.78
CA ASP A 33 0.56 0.49 21.45
C ASP A 33 1.61 1.29 20.66
N GLU A 34 2.15 0.69 19.58
CA GLU A 34 3.06 1.33 18.65
C GLU A 34 2.29 2.32 17.75
N PRO A 35 2.59 3.64 17.79
CA PRO A 35 1.83 4.66 17.07
C PRO A 35 1.83 4.46 15.55
N LEU A 36 2.90 3.88 15.00
CA LEU A 36 3.03 3.66 13.56
C LEU A 36 2.33 2.38 13.06
N LEU A 37 2.20 1.35 13.91
CA LEU A 37 1.79 -0.01 13.49
C LEU A 37 0.39 -0.40 14.00
N GLY A 38 0.06 -0.01 15.24
CA GLY A 38 -1.18 -0.40 15.91
C GLY A 38 -2.44 0.18 15.25
N PRO A 39 -2.55 1.52 15.08
CA PRO A 39 -3.76 2.15 14.55
C PRO A 39 -4.16 1.66 13.15
N PRO A 40 -3.24 1.55 12.16
CA PRO A 40 -3.60 1.04 10.83
C PRO A 40 -4.15 -0.39 10.87
N LEU A 41 -3.54 -1.29 11.66
CA LEU A 41 -3.95 -2.69 11.72
C LEU A 41 -5.29 -2.87 12.46
N LEU A 42 -5.51 -2.13 13.56
CA LEU A 42 -6.80 -2.13 14.26
C LEU A 42 -7.93 -1.61 13.35
N ARG A 43 -7.66 -0.59 12.54
CA ARG A 43 -8.62 -0.09 11.53
C ARG A 43 -8.88 -1.11 10.43
N LEU A 44 -7.83 -1.77 9.91
CA LEU A 44 -7.98 -2.85 8.93
C LEU A 44 -8.92 -3.92 9.46
N ARG A 45 -8.69 -4.35 10.71
CA ARG A 45 -9.51 -5.36 11.37
C ARG A 45 -10.96 -4.92 11.59
N ARG A 46 -11.19 -3.67 11.99
CA ARG A 46 -12.54 -3.10 12.13
C ARG A 46 -13.27 -3.05 10.79
N LYS A 47 -12.59 -2.67 9.70
CA LYS A 47 -13.18 -2.63 8.35
C LYS A 47 -13.36 -3.99 7.70
N ALA A 48 -12.48 -4.96 7.99
CA ALA A 48 -12.58 -6.32 7.45
C ALA A 48 -13.69 -7.16 8.12
N ARG A 49 -14.13 -6.79 9.33
CA ARG A 49 -15.21 -7.52 10.02
C ARG A 49 -16.55 -7.48 9.26
N PRO A 50 -17.11 -6.33 8.86
CA PRO A 50 -18.38 -6.30 8.13
C PRO A 50 -18.27 -6.97 6.74
N THR A 51 -17.09 -6.96 6.10
CA THR A 51 -16.92 -7.60 4.79
C THR A 51 -17.05 -9.12 4.85
N LEU A 52 -16.89 -9.75 6.03
CA LEU A 52 -17.14 -11.18 6.21
C LEU A 52 -18.60 -11.57 6.09
N LEU A 53 -19.53 -10.64 6.33
CA LEU A 53 -20.96 -10.86 6.17
C LEU A 53 -21.45 -10.30 4.84
N LEU A 54 -20.96 -9.13 4.44
CA LEU A 54 -21.40 -8.45 3.23
C LEU A 54 -21.08 -9.27 1.96
N TYR A 55 -19.87 -9.81 1.82
CA TYR A 55 -19.50 -10.57 0.63
C TYR A 55 -20.32 -11.86 0.44
N PRO A 56 -20.47 -12.75 1.44
CA PRO A 56 -21.32 -13.93 1.27
C PRO A 56 -22.78 -13.54 1.05
N LEU A 57 -23.30 -12.53 1.76
CA LEU A 57 -24.67 -12.03 1.55
C LEU A 57 -24.89 -11.57 0.11
N LEU A 58 -23.94 -10.81 -0.46
CA LEU A 58 -23.98 -10.39 -1.86
C LEU A 58 -23.78 -11.55 -2.83
N THR A 59 -23.15 -12.65 -2.43
CA THR A 59 -22.95 -13.83 -3.28
C THR A 59 -24.25 -14.62 -3.48
N VAL A 60 -25.12 -14.69 -2.46
CA VAL A 60 -26.36 -15.48 -2.47
C VAL A 60 -27.26 -15.21 -3.69
N PRO A 61 -27.64 -13.95 -4.03
CA PRO A 61 -28.53 -13.72 -5.16
C PRO A 61 -27.93 -14.13 -6.51
N PHE A 62 -26.62 -13.96 -6.70
CA PHE A 62 -25.96 -14.41 -7.93
C PHE A 62 -25.87 -15.93 -8.01
N ALA A 63 -25.57 -16.60 -6.89
CA ALA A 63 -25.52 -18.05 -6.83
C ALA A 63 -26.91 -18.67 -7.03
N ALA A 64 -27.95 -18.08 -6.43
CA ALA A 64 -29.33 -18.46 -6.66
C ALA A 64 -29.72 -18.29 -8.13
N GLY A 65 -29.31 -17.19 -8.77
CA GLY A 65 -29.51 -16.98 -10.21
C GLY A 65 -28.82 -18.03 -11.10
N LEU A 66 -27.72 -18.65 -10.65
CA LEU A 66 -27.10 -19.77 -11.38
C LEU A 66 -27.89 -21.08 -11.27
N VAL A 67 -28.55 -21.32 -10.14
CA VAL A 67 -29.22 -22.60 -9.84
C VAL A 67 -30.69 -22.58 -10.26
N LEU A 68 -31.37 -21.44 -10.05
CA LEU A 68 -32.80 -21.26 -10.24
C LEU A 68 -33.13 -20.48 -11.53
N GLY A 69 -32.12 -19.96 -12.21
CA GLY A 69 -32.32 -19.16 -13.42
C GLY A 69 -32.92 -19.99 -14.57
N ASP A 70 -33.76 -19.35 -15.37
CA ASP A 70 -34.20 -19.90 -16.65
C ASP A 70 -32.96 -20.23 -17.51
N PRO A 71 -32.84 -21.43 -18.10
CA PRO A 71 -31.76 -21.78 -19.03
C PRO A 71 -31.58 -20.79 -20.19
N ARG A 72 -32.62 -20.00 -20.50
CA ARG A 72 -32.61 -18.96 -21.53
C ARG A 72 -32.11 -17.60 -21.05
N ALA A 73 -31.93 -17.41 -19.74
CA ALA A 73 -31.45 -16.16 -19.15
C ALA A 73 -29.92 -15.99 -19.33
N PRO A 74 -29.41 -14.74 -19.39
CA PRO A 74 -27.98 -14.49 -19.56
C PRO A 74 -27.17 -14.94 -18.33
N LEU A 75 -26.40 -16.02 -18.47
CA LEU A 75 -25.60 -16.62 -17.40
C LEU A 75 -24.40 -15.75 -16.94
N ALA A 76 -23.96 -14.79 -17.75
CA ALA A 76 -22.75 -14.02 -17.43
C ALA A 76 -22.87 -13.23 -16.10
N LEU A 77 -24.00 -12.59 -15.83
CA LEU A 77 -24.20 -11.83 -14.60
C LEU A 77 -24.14 -12.70 -13.33
N PRO A 78 -24.91 -13.80 -13.22
CA PRO A 78 -24.83 -14.66 -12.05
C PRO A 78 -23.47 -15.37 -11.93
N VAL A 79 -22.80 -15.71 -13.05
CA VAL A 79 -21.43 -16.29 -12.99
C VAL A 79 -20.41 -15.27 -12.47
N LEU A 80 -20.36 -14.08 -13.08
CA LEU A 80 -19.38 -13.05 -12.72
C LEU A 80 -19.61 -12.51 -11.30
N GLY A 81 -20.87 -12.32 -10.91
CA GLY A 81 -21.22 -11.90 -9.55
C GLY A 81 -20.82 -12.96 -8.52
N THR A 82 -21.13 -14.24 -8.78
CA THR A 82 -20.74 -15.35 -7.89
C THR A 82 -19.23 -15.49 -7.81
N ALA A 83 -18.52 -15.39 -8.94
CA ALA A 83 -17.06 -15.44 -8.96
C ALA A 83 -16.45 -14.29 -8.16
N PHE A 84 -16.90 -13.05 -8.39
CA PHE A 84 -16.35 -11.88 -7.73
C PHE A 84 -16.63 -11.86 -6.22
N PHE A 85 -17.90 -11.98 -5.81
CA PHE A 85 -18.29 -11.93 -4.40
C PHE A 85 -17.93 -13.22 -3.67
N GLY A 86 -18.04 -14.38 -4.33
CA GLY A 86 -17.68 -15.68 -3.75
C GLY A 86 -16.17 -15.82 -3.51
N LEU A 87 -15.33 -15.52 -4.51
CA LEU A 87 -13.88 -15.52 -4.31
C LEU A 87 -13.45 -14.44 -3.32
N GLY A 88 -14.09 -13.26 -3.34
CA GLY A 88 -13.86 -12.21 -2.36
C GLY A 88 -14.25 -12.64 -0.93
N SER A 89 -15.35 -13.36 -0.77
CA SER A 89 -15.81 -13.95 0.49
C SER A 89 -14.79 -14.96 1.01
N LEU A 90 -14.40 -15.92 0.18
CA LEU A 90 -13.41 -16.94 0.52
C LEU A 90 -12.07 -16.30 0.90
N TYR A 91 -11.60 -15.33 0.11
CA TYR A 91 -10.38 -14.60 0.41
C TYR A 91 -10.45 -13.88 1.76
N ASN A 92 -11.52 -13.14 2.03
CA ASN A 92 -11.71 -12.42 3.29
C ASN A 92 -11.82 -13.38 4.49
N LEU A 93 -12.53 -14.50 4.32
CA LEU A 93 -12.68 -15.55 5.32
C LEU A 93 -11.32 -16.16 5.68
N VAL A 94 -10.55 -16.58 4.67
CA VAL A 94 -9.19 -17.11 4.85
C VAL A 94 -8.32 -16.07 5.53
N LEU A 95 -8.29 -14.83 5.05
CA LEU A 95 -7.50 -13.74 5.64
C LEU A 95 -7.87 -13.48 7.10
N TRP A 96 -9.16 -13.54 7.45
CA TRP A 96 -9.63 -13.35 8.82
C TRP A 96 -9.19 -14.46 9.76
N PHE A 97 -9.44 -15.73 9.41
CA PHE A 97 -9.11 -16.84 10.31
C PHE A 97 -7.59 -17.12 10.39
N THR A 98 -6.86 -16.85 9.30
CA THR A 98 -5.42 -17.05 9.28
C THR A 98 -4.67 -15.90 9.94
N PHE A 99 -5.13 -14.65 9.77
CA PHE A 99 -4.39 -13.47 10.21
C PHE A 99 -5.22 -12.48 11.04
N LEU A 100 -6.26 -11.84 10.46
CA LEU A 100 -6.88 -10.64 11.07
C LEU A 100 -7.76 -10.89 12.30
N GLY A 101 -8.15 -12.13 12.58
CA GLY A 101 -9.06 -12.50 13.67
C GLY A 101 -8.38 -12.58 15.05
N ARG A 102 -8.56 -13.72 15.74
CA ARG A 102 -7.89 -14.00 17.02
C ARG A 102 -6.35 -13.98 16.94
N PRO A 103 -5.69 -14.46 15.86
CA PRO A 103 -4.23 -14.48 15.78
C PRO A 103 -3.62 -13.07 15.84
N ALA A 104 -4.13 -12.12 15.05
CA ALA A 104 -3.66 -10.74 15.09
C ALA A 104 -3.78 -10.10 16.47
N LYS A 105 -4.86 -10.35 17.23
CA LYS A 105 -4.98 -9.82 18.61
C LYS A 105 -3.84 -10.31 19.50
N LYS A 106 -3.52 -11.62 19.44
CA LYS A 106 -2.47 -12.22 20.26
C LYS A 106 -1.09 -11.73 19.86
N LEU A 107 -0.83 -11.65 18.56
CA LEU A 107 0.42 -11.12 18.02
C LEU A 107 0.60 -9.64 18.41
N LEU A 108 -0.44 -8.82 18.27
CA LEU A 108 -0.36 -7.40 18.61
C LEU A 108 -0.07 -7.09 20.09
N ALA A 109 -0.31 -8.04 20.99
CA ALA A 109 0.04 -7.91 22.40
C ALA A 109 1.54 -8.19 22.66
N GLN A 110 2.26 -8.76 21.69
CA GLN A 110 3.69 -9.03 21.78
C GLN A 110 4.52 -7.79 21.42
N PRO A 111 5.75 -7.68 21.95
CA PRO A 111 6.64 -6.59 21.62
C PRO A 111 7.10 -6.65 20.18
N VAL A 112 7.37 -5.47 19.61
CA VAL A 112 8.00 -5.31 18.30
C VAL A 112 9.50 -5.51 18.45
N ARG A 113 10.09 -6.43 17.68
CA ARG A 113 11.53 -6.72 17.69
C ARG A 113 12.15 -6.40 16.34
N GLU A 114 13.29 -5.75 16.33
CA GLU A 114 14.06 -5.56 15.11
C GLU A 114 14.77 -6.86 14.72
N MET A 115 14.76 -7.19 13.43
CA MET A 115 15.50 -8.30 12.87
C MET A 115 16.25 -7.83 11.64
N THR A 116 17.56 -8.04 11.65
CA THR A 116 18.46 -7.73 10.54
C THR A 116 18.96 -9.04 9.95
N ALA A 117 19.07 -9.10 8.63
CA ALA A 117 19.62 -10.25 7.93
C ALA A 117 20.80 -9.86 7.05
N THR A 118 21.68 -10.84 6.87
CA THR A 118 22.73 -10.78 5.87
C THR A 118 22.19 -11.21 4.51
N ALA A 119 22.85 -10.79 3.43
CA ALA A 119 22.48 -11.22 2.07
C ALA A 119 22.49 -12.76 1.92
N ALA A 120 23.44 -13.44 2.56
CA ALA A 120 23.52 -14.90 2.62
C ALA A 120 22.34 -15.55 3.38
N GLY A 121 21.77 -14.84 4.35
CA GLY A 121 20.61 -15.26 5.13
C GLY A 121 19.27 -14.99 4.45
N MET A 122 19.24 -14.49 3.21
CA MET A 122 18.01 -14.20 2.47
C MET A 122 17.84 -15.09 1.25
N ARG A 123 16.63 -15.60 1.06
CA ARG A 123 16.24 -16.33 -0.15
C ARG A 123 14.96 -15.76 -0.73
N VAL A 124 14.87 -15.78 -2.05
CA VAL A 124 13.82 -15.08 -2.79
C VAL A 124 13.15 -16.00 -3.79
N THR A 125 11.85 -15.79 -3.94
CA THR A 125 11.03 -16.32 -5.03
C THR A 125 10.26 -15.17 -5.68
N ARG A 126 9.50 -15.45 -6.75
CA ARG A 126 8.69 -14.44 -7.44
C ARG A 126 7.66 -13.72 -6.55
N LEU A 127 7.18 -14.36 -5.48
CA LEU A 127 6.09 -13.85 -4.64
C LEU A 127 6.46 -13.75 -3.16
N ARG A 128 7.57 -14.37 -2.74
CA ARG A 128 7.93 -14.52 -1.33
C ARG A 128 9.39 -14.23 -1.10
N VAL A 129 9.67 -13.68 0.07
CA VAL A 129 11.01 -13.56 0.65
C VAL A 129 11.06 -14.42 1.90
N THR A 130 12.20 -15.07 2.09
CA THR A 130 12.54 -15.74 3.34
C THR A 130 13.83 -15.20 3.88
N MET A 131 13.82 -15.00 5.19
CA MET A 131 14.93 -14.42 5.93
C MET A 131 15.26 -15.33 7.09
N ARG A 132 16.53 -15.72 7.22
CA ARG A 132 17.00 -16.54 8.33
C ARG A 132 16.87 -15.73 9.63
N VAL A 133 16.35 -16.36 10.67
CA VAL A 133 16.24 -15.77 12.00
C VAL A 133 17.62 -15.87 12.65
N ALA A 134 18.25 -14.72 12.91
CA ALA A 134 19.55 -14.68 13.56
C ALA A 134 19.43 -15.10 15.04
N GLY A 135 20.39 -15.88 15.54
CA GLY A 135 20.43 -16.31 16.94
C GLY A 135 19.44 -17.41 17.34
N ALA A 136 18.67 -17.97 16.39
CA ALA A 136 17.90 -19.18 16.67
C ALA A 136 18.85 -20.40 16.72
N PRO A 137 18.73 -21.28 17.73
CA PRO A 137 19.56 -22.48 17.84
C PRO A 137 19.33 -23.46 16.68
N GLU A 138 18.11 -23.48 16.15
CA GLU A 138 17.74 -24.23 14.95
C GLU A 138 17.66 -23.33 13.71
N GLU A 139 17.80 -23.94 12.53
CA GLU A 139 17.66 -23.23 11.26
C GLU A 139 16.22 -22.77 11.03
N GLN A 140 15.90 -21.56 11.49
CA GLN A 140 14.57 -20.97 11.34
C GLN A 140 14.55 -19.89 10.26
N TRP A 141 13.51 -19.92 9.44
CA TRP A 141 13.28 -19.03 8.31
C TRP A 141 11.95 -18.29 8.47
N LEU A 142 12.01 -16.96 8.49
CA LEU A 142 10.84 -16.10 8.44
C LEU A 142 10.39 -15.92 7.00
N ARG A 143 9.25 -16.52 6.65
CA ARG A 143 8.64 -16.49 5.32
C ARG A 143 7.52 -15.47 5.24
N MET A 144 7.60 -14.60 4.23
CA MET A 144 6.62 -13.55 3.98
C MET A 144 6.30 -13.40 2.49
N GLY A 145 5.05 -13.07 2.18
CA GLY A 145 4.62 -12.70 0.84
C GLY A 145 4.71 -11.19 0.66
N LEU A 146 5.53 -10.72 -0.29
CA LEU A 146 5.74 -9.29 -0.53
C LEU A 146 5.52 -8.95 -2.01
N PRO A 147 4.78 -7.86 -2.32
CA PRO A 147 4.77 -7.25 -3.64
C PRO A 147 6.19 -6.91 -4.12
N ALA A 148 6.36 -6.76 -5.43
CA ALA A 148 7.69 -6.58 -6.02
C ALA A 148 8.45 -5.39 -5.42
N GLY A 149 7.81 -4.23 -5.24
CA GLY A 149 8.43 -3.05 -4.62
C GLY A 149 8.92 -3.30 -3.19
N LEU A 150 8.06 -3.79 -2.30
CA LEU A 150 8.44 -4.09 -0.90
C LEU A 150 9.52 -5.18 -0.82
N ARG A 151 9.48 -6.16 -1.74
CA ARG A 151 10.55 -7.16 -1.83
C ARG A 151 11.88 -6.51 -2.19
N THR A 152 11.93 -5.68 -3.23
CA THR A 152 13.15 -4.98 -3.62
C THR A 152 13.64 -4.07 -2.50
N GLN A 153 12.73 -3.41 -1.78
CA GLN A 153 13.06 -2.61 -0.60
C GLN A 153 13.77 -3.45 0.48
N LEU A 154 13.23 -4.62 0.81
CA LEU A 154 13.86 -5.53 1.78
C LEU A 154 15.22 -6.05 1.30
N LEU A 155 15.44 -6.17 -0.01
CA LEU A 155 16.74 -6.56 -0.56
C LEU A 155 17.76 -5.42 -0.56
N ALA A 156 17.30 -4.17 -0.56
CA ALA A 156 18.15 -2.98 -0.44
C ALA A 156 18.47 -2.66 1.02
N GLU A 157 17.50 -2.83 1.93
CA GLU A 157 17.66 -2.65 3.37
C GLU A 157 17.15 -3.93 4.06
N PRO A 158 18.03 -4.92 4.34
CA PRO A 158 17.67 -6.24 4.86
C PRO A 158 17.38 -6.21 6.37
N ARG A 159 16.44 -5.34 6.72
CA ARG A 159 15.99 -5.06 8.07
C ARG A 159 14.47 -5.04 8.07
N LEU A 160 13.88 -5.57 9.13
CA LEU A 160 12.44 -5.53 9.35
C LEU A 160 12.14 -5.58 10.83
N TRP A 161 10.91 -5.23 11.19
CA TRP A 161 10.41 -5.43 12.54
C TRP A 161 9.43 -6.58 12.57
N VAL A 162 9.58 -7.47 13.54
CA VAL A 162 8.77 -8.67 13.73
C VAL A 162 7.95 -8.52 14.99
N VAL A 163 6.69 -8.95 14.90
CA VAL A 163 5.79 -9.12 16.03
C VAL A 163 5.34 -10.58 16.01
N GLY A 164 5.75 -11.37 16.99
CA GLY A 164 5.69 -12.82 16.90
C GLY A 164 7.00 -13.50 17.29
N PRO A 165 7.07 -14.83 17.16
CA PRO A 165 6.02 -15.71 16.64
C PRO A 165 4.93 -16.09 17.66
N ASP A 166 3.78 -16.56 17.18
CA ASP A 166 2.84 -17.34 17.98
C ASP A 166 3.21 -18.83 18.03
N ARG A 167 2.48 -19.63 18.82
CA ARG A 167 2.70 -21.09 18.94
C ARG A 167 2.56 -21.86 17.61
N LYS A 168 1.95 -21.26 16.58
CA LYS A 168 1.79 -21.85 15.23
C LYS A 168 2.84 -21.32 14.24
N GLY A 169 3.83 -20.58 14.75
CA GLY A 169 4.88 -19.92 13.96
C GLY A 169 4.39 -18.72 13.18
N ARG A 170 3.20 -18.17 13.43
CA ARG A 170 2.69 -16.97 12.72
C ARG A 170 3.37 -15.74 13.28
N ALA A 171 3.67 -14.79 12.41
CA ALA A 171 4.24 -13.51 12.78
C ALA A 171 3.64 -12.39 11.93
N LEU A 172 3.83 -11.15 12.36
CA LEU A 172 3.59 -9.96 11.56
C LEU A 172 4.91 -9.23 11.36
N VAL A 173 5.10 -8.66 10.17
CA VAL A 173 6.34 -7.96 9.80
C VAL A 173 6.05 -6.57 9.26
N ALA A 174 6.86 -5.60 9.64
CA ALA A 174 6.88 -4.27 9.03
C ALA A 174 8.26 -4.01 8.42
N LEU A 175 8.28 -3.38 7.24
CA LEU A 175 9.52 -2.93 6.60
C LEU A 175 9.83 -1.48 7.04
N PRO A 176 11.09 -1.03 6.94
CA PRO A 176 11.49 0.37 7.12
C PRO A 176 10.53 1.37 6.47
N GLY A 177 9.95 2.28 7.25
CA GLY A 177 8.99 3.28 6.77
C GLY A 177 7.59 2.75 6.38
N ALA A 178 7.36 1.44 6.40
CA ALA A 178 6.03 0.87 6.16
C ALA A 178 5.20 0.88 7.44
N THR A 179 3.97 1.39 7.35
CA THR A 179 3.04 1.44 8.50
C THR A 179 2.19 0.17 8.62
N LEU A 180 2.15 -0.63 7.55
CA LEU A 180 1.30 -1.81 7.46
C LEU A 180 2.07 -3.08 7.80
N LEU A 181 1.63 -3.71 8.88
CA LEU A 181 2.05 -5.06 9.25
C LEU A 181 1.58 -6.08 8.20
N ARG A 182 2.51 -6.91 7.73
CA ARG A 182 2.30 -7.97 6.76
C ARG A 182 2.34 -9.34 7.43
N PRO A 183 1.50 -10.28 6.98
CA PRO A 183 1.54 -11.64 7.49
C PRO A 183 2.85 -12.34 7.12
N ALA A 184 3.46 -13.00 8.10
CA ALA A 184 4.63 -13.84 7.95
C ALA A 184 4.46 -15.15 8.74
N ARG A 185 5.34 -16.12 8.47
CA ARG A 185 5.38 -17.40 9.17
C ARG A 185 6.82 -17.88 9.33
N ILE A 186 7.19 -18.30 10.52
CA ILE A 186 8.44 -19.00 10.79
C ILE A 186 8.31 -20.46 10.37
N THR A 187 9.31 -20.94 9.65
CA THR A 187 9.41 -22.31 9.13
C THR A 187 10.83 -22.82 9.33
N THR A 188 11.01 -24.12 9.59
CA THR A 188 12.32 -24.74 9.80
C THR A 188 13.07 -25.11 8.51
N VAL A 189 12.43 -24.95 7.35
CA VAL A 189 12.99 -25.34 6.06
C VAL A 189 12.95 -24.15 5.11
N PRO A 190 14.04 -23.88 4.34
CA PRO A 190 14.00 -22.86 3.30
C PRO A 190 12.94 -23.20 2.24
N PRO A 191 12.31 -22.21 1.59
CA PRO A 191 11.29 -22.50 0.59
C PRO A 191 11.89 -23.27 -0.59
N ARG A 192 11.17 -24.31 -1.03
CA ARG A 192 11.48 -25.02 -2.27
C ARG A 192 11.62 -24.02 -3.43
N ARG A 193 12.67 -24.19 -4.26
CA ARG A 193 12.99 -23.34 -5.42
C ARG A 193 13.34 -21.87 -5.09
N SER A 194 13.73 -21.57 -3.85
CA SER A 194 14.22 -20.25 -3.47
C SER A 194 15.69 -20.06 -3.87
N ARG A 195 15.99 -18.93 -4.51
CA ARG A 195 17.35 -18.56 -4.91
C ARG A 195 17.97 -17.64 -3.85
N PRO A 196 19.30 -17.63 -3.67
CA PRO A 196 19.96 -16.61 -2.86
C PRO A 196 19.54 -15.21 -3.29
N ALA A 197 19.40 -14.31 -2.32
CA ALA A 197 19.11 -12.91 -2.59
C ALA A 197 20.31 -12.21 -3.24
N ASN A 198 20.07 -11.52 -4.34
CA ASN A 198 21.05 -10.56 -4.86
C ASN A 198 20.79 -9.22 -4.16
N PRO A 199 21.79 -8.66 -3.46
CA PRO A 199 21.64 -7.38 -2.79
C PRO A 199 21.36 -6.28 -3.81
N VAL A 200 20.52 -5.33 -3.43
CA VAL A 200 20.17 -4.18 -4.25
C VAL A 200 20.90 -2.97 -3.71
N ARG A 201 21.47 -2.14 -4.59
CA ARG A 201 22.17 -0.93 -4.15
C ARG A 201 21.21 -0.01 -3.41
N GLN A 202 21.64 0.46 -2.23
CA GLN A 202 20.94 1.44 -1.44
C GLN A 202 21.52 2.83 -1.74
N GLY A 203 20.66 3.84 -1.85
CA GLY A 203 21.10 5.22 -2.05
C GLY A 203 19.98 6.11 -2.59
N LEU A 204 20.20 7.42 -2.54
CA LEU A 204 19.35 8.37 -3.25
C LEU A 204 19.73 8.33 -4.73
N SER A 205 18.93 7.64 -5.54
CA SER A 205 19.04 7.64 -7.01
C SER A 205 17.89 8.43 -7.62
N ALA A 206 18.02 8.78 -8.90
CA ALA A 206 16.90 9.30 -9.68
C ALA A 206 15.67 8.37 -9.57
N PRO A 207 14.43 8.89 -9.61
CA PRO A 207 13.22 8.06 -9.58
C PRO A 207 13.21 6.95 -10.66
N CYS A 208 13.72 7.23 -11.86
CA CYS A 208 13.83 6.24 -12.95
C CYS A 208 14.84 5.12 -12.66
N ASP A 209 15.88 5.42 -11.87
CA ASP A 209 16.95 4.49 -11.52
C ASP A 209 16.71 3.79 -10.17
N ASP A 210 15.71 4.24 -9.41
CA ASP A 210 15.35 3.64 -8.12
C ASP A 210 14.76 2.23 -8.36
N PRO A 211 15.48 1.16 -7.96
CA PRO A 211 15.05 -0.20 -8.23
C PRO A 211 13.75 -0.56 -7.48
N VAL A 212 13.50 0.05 -6.32
CA VAL A 212 12.31 -0.15 -5.50
C VAL A 212 11.10 0.48 -6.17
N LEU A 213 11.23 1.74 -6.60
CA LEU A 213 10.16 2.46 -7.30
C LEU A 213 9.86 1.80 -8.65
N CYS A 214 10.87 1.46 -9.44
CA CYS A 214 10.69 0.78 -10.72
C CYS A 214 10.05 -0.61 -10.57
N ALA A 215 10.36 -1.36 -9.51
CA ALA A 215 9.67 -2.61 -9.19
C ALA A 215 8.20 -2.38 -8.78
N HIS A 216 7.92 -1.33 -8.01
CA HIS A 216 6.56 -0.95 -7.63
C HIS A 216 5.72 -0.53 -8.85
N VAL A 217 6.23 0.40 -9.67
CA VAL A 217 5.55 0.90 -10.87
C VAL A 217 5.23 -0.23 -11.84
N ARG A 218 6.18 -1.13 -12.12
CA ARG A 218 5.94 -2.31 -12.97
C ARG A 218 4.86 -3.23 -12.41
N TRP A 219 4.88 -3.44 -11.08
CA TRP A 219 3.87 -4.27 -10.42
C TRP A 219 2.47 -3.64 -10.51
N VAL A 220 2.34 -2.35 -10.19
CA VAL A 220 1.07 -1.62 -10.31
C VAL A 220 0.60 -1.64 -11.75
N ARG A 221 1.45 -1.27 -12.72
CA ARG A 221 1.10 -1.28 -14.15
C ARG A 221 0.61 -2.64 -14.61
N ARG A 222 1.30 -3.72 -14.23
CA ARG A 222 0.88 -5.09 -14.58
C ARG A 222 -0.52 -5.41 -14.04
N TRP A 223 -0.79 -5.13 -12.78
CA TRP A 223 -2.10 -5.41 -12.18
C TRP A 223 -3.19 -4.49 -12.72
N SER A 224 -2.87 -3.24 -13.03
CA SER A 224 -3.79 -2.33 -13.73
C SER A 224 -4.14 -2.88 -15.11
N VAL A 225 -3.17 -3.28 -15.93
CA VAL A 225 -3.43 -3.86 -17.25
C VAL A 225 -4.25 -5.15 -17.15
N LEU A 226 -3.88 -6.07 -16.25
CA LEU A 226 -4.64 -7.29 -16.03
C LEU A 226 -6.08 -7.01 -15.58
N GLY A 227 -6.27 -6.04 -14.68
CA GLY A 227 -7.59 -5.60 -14.25
C GLY A 227 -8.42 -4.98 -15.38
N THR A 228 -7.78 -4.15 -16.23
CA THR A 228 -8.43 -3.57 -17.40
C THR A 228 -8.87 -4.63 -18.40
N VAL A 229 -7.98 -5.57 -18.74
CA VAL A 229 -8.31 -6.67 -19.66
C VAL A 229 -9.41 -7.55 -19.08
N ALA A 230 -9.31 -7.96 -17.82
CA ALA A 230 -10.34 -8.78 -17.17
C ALA A 230 -11.70 -8.06 -17.14
N GLY A 231 -11.71 -6.75 -16.85
CA GLY A 231 -12.92 -5.93 -16.87
C GLY A 231 -13.53 -5.80 -18.26
N ALA A 232 -12.72 -5.58 -19.30
CA ALA A 232 -13.16 -5.48 -20.69
C ALA A 232 -13.76 -6.81 -21.19
N VAL A 233 -13.09 -7.94 -20.91
CA VAL A 233 -13.59 -9.29 -21.23
C VAL A 233 -14.91 -9.57 -20.50
N SER A 234 -15.00 -9.20 -19.22
CA SER A 234 -16.23 -9.35 -18.43
C SER A 234 -17.38 -8.50 -18.98
N ALA A 235 -17.12 -7.25 -19.37
CA ALA A 235 -18.11 -6.37 -19.99
C ALA A 235 -18.59 -6.92 -21.34
N GLY A 236 -17.67 -7.40 -22.17
CA GLY A 236 -18.00 -8.01 -23.46
C GLY A 236 -18.85 -9.27 -23.30
N TRP A 237 -18.51 -10.14 -22.35
CA TRP A 237 -19.30 -11.34 -22.07
C TRP A 237 -20.70 -11.02 -21.54
N LEU A 238 -20.82 -10.02 -20.65
CA LEU A 238 -22.12 -9.53 -20.17
C LEU A 238 -22.99 -9.02 -21.32
N LEU A 239 -22.42 -8.19 -22.20
CA LEU A 239 -23.13 -7.64 -23.34
C LEU A 239 -23.57 -8.72 -24.33
N GLN A 240 -22.65 -9.64 -24.69
CA GLN A 240 -22.96 -10.74 -25.59
C GLN A 240 -24.06 -11.64 -25.03
N SER A 241 -24.00 -11.96 -23.73
CA SER A 241 -25.02 -12.81 -23.09
C SER A 241 -26.39 -12.15 -23.10
N ALA A 242 -26.46 -10.84 -22.87
CA ALA A 242 -27.70 -10.09 -22.92
C ALA A 242 -28.33 -10.05 -24.31
N LEU A 243 -27.50 -9.77 -25.33
CA LEU A 243 -27.95 -9.77 -26.73
C LEU A 243 -28.45 -11.15 -27.17
N ALA A 244 -27.74 -12.22 -26.79
CA ALA A 244 -28.13 -13.59 -27.11
C ALA A 244 -29.45 -14.01 -26.45
N ALA A 245 -29.75 -13.48 -25.26
CA ALA A 245 -31.01 -13.72 -24.57
C ALA A 245 -32.18 -12.91 -25.14
N GLY A 246 -31.94 -12.04 -26.15
CA GLY A 246 -32.94 -11.13 -26.69
C GLY A 246 -33.34 -10.01 -25.73
N TRP A 247 -32.54 -9.77 -24.69
CA TRP A 247 -32.82 -8.73 -23.71
C TRP A 247 -32.37 -7.38 -24.27
N VAL A 248 -33.34 -6.65 -24.84
CA VAL A 248 -33.16 -5.25 -25.27
C VAL A 248 -33.32 -4.28 -24.08
N ASP A 249 -33.51 -4.81 -22.87
CA ASP A 249 -33.69 -4.03 -21.66
C ASP A 249 -32.44 -3.19 -21.36
N VAL A 250 -32.63 -1.87 -21.25
CA VAL A 250 -31.57 -0.85 -21.17
C VAL A 250 -30.58 -1.10 -20.02
N THR A 251 -31.00 -1.85 -19.00
CA THR A 251 -30.27 -2.10 -17.76
C THR A 251 -28.96 -2.86 -17.94
N ILE A 252 -28.90 -3.86 -18.85
CA ILE A 252 -27.67 -4.63 -19.07
C ILE A 252 -26.62 -3.88 -19.89
N PRO A 253 -26.94 -3.25 -21.04
CA PRO A 253 -25.97 -2.40 -21.72
C PRO A 253 -25.53 -1.24 -20.83
N ALA A 254 -26.42 -0.66 -20.00
CA ALA A 254 -26.02 0.31 -18.99
C ALA A 254 -25.03 -0.27 -17.97
N LEU A 255 -25.25 -1.50 -17.46
CA LEU A 255 -24.32 -2.15 -16.54
C LEU A 255 -22.95 -2.45 -17.20
N ALA A 256 -22.94 -2.91 -18.44
CA ALA A 256 -21.72 -3.15 -19.21
C ALA A 256 -20.93 -1.85 -19.45
N VAL A 257 -21.64 -0.77 -19.82
CA VAL A 257 -21.07 0.57 -19.96
C VAL A 257 -20.54 1.08 -18.61
N VAL A 258 -21.29 0.92 -17.52
CA VAL A 258 -20.84 1.30 -16.18
C VAL A 258 -19.61 0.49 -15.75
N LEU A 259 -19.54 -0.80 -16.06
CA LEU A 259 -18.37 -1.64 -15.77
C LEU A 259 -17.15 -1.16 -16.57
N LEU A 260 -17.33 -0.91 -17.87
CA LEU A 260 -16.28 -0.41 -18.76
C LEU A 260 -15.79 0.98 -18.32
N LEU A 261 -16.72 1.90 -18.04
CA LEU A 261 -16.42 3.24 -17.52
C LEU A 261 -15.75 3.17 -16.16
N SER A 262 -16.16 2.26 -15.27
CA SER A 262 -15.52 2.06 -13.97
C SER A 262 -14.08 1.57 -14.14
N VAL A 263 -13.83 0.63 -15.06
CA VAL A 263 -12.50 0.15 -15.41
C VAL A 263 -11.64 1.29 -15.95
N VAL A 264 -12.17 2.08 -16.89
CA VAL A 264 -11.46 3.22 -17.48
C VAL A 264 -11.17 4.29 -16.43
N ALA A 265 -12.18 4.71 -15.67
CA ALA A 265 -12.08 5.78 -14.68
C ALA A 265 -11.18 5.41 -13.49
N THR A 266 -11.06 4.12 -13.13
CA THR A 266 -10.23 3.70 -12.00
C THR A 266 -8.78 3.42 -12.38
N LEU A 267 -8.51 2.93 -13.59
CA LEU A 267 -7.19 2.42 -13.97
C LEU A 267 -6.40 3.35 -14.89
N LEU A 268 -7.05 4.04 -15.84
CA LEU A 268 -6.34 4.92 -16.78
C LEU A 268 -5.71 6.15 -16.12
N PRO A 269 -6.34 6.86 -15.17
CA PRO A 269 -5.76 8.09 -14.60
C PRO A 269 -4.46 7.85 -13.82
N GLY A 270 -4.21 6.60 -13.40
CA GLY A 270 -2.96 6.21 -12.73
C GLY A 270 -1.78 6.02 -13.69
N LEU A 271 -2.04 5.64 -14.95
CA LEU A 271 -0.97 5.28 -15.90
C LEU A 271 -0.07 6.47 -16.29
N PRO A 272 -0.58 7.69 -16.60
CA PRO A 272 0.27 8.84 -16.85
C PRO A 272 1.16 9.20 -15.66
N ARG A 273 0.62 9.02 -14.43
CA ARG A 273 1.38 9.30 -13.19
C ARG A 273 2.51 8.30 -12.99
N LEU A 274 2.23 7.02 -13.23
CA LEU A 274 3.22 5.95 -13.20
C LEU A 274 4.29 6.16 -14.30
N SER A 275 3.88 6.60 -15.48
CA SER A 275 4.80 6.95 -16.56
C SER A 275 5.71 8.13 -16.17
N LYS A 276 5.14 9.20 -15.61
CA LYS A 276 5.92 10.34 -15.09
C LYS A 276 6.95 9.89 -14.05
N ALA A 277 6.55 9.03 -13.12
CA ALA A 277 7.47 8.49 -12.12
C ALA A 277 8.60 7.65 -12.74
N ALA A 278 8.29 6.84 -13.75
CA ALA A 278 9.25 5.97 -14.41
C ALA A 278 10.31 6.72 -15.24
N HIS A 279 10.02 7.94 -15.70
CA HIS A 279 10.93 8.73 -16.55
C HIS A 279 11.53 9.95 -15.84
N ALA A 280 11.21 10.15 -14.56
CA ALA A 280 11.71 11.31 -13.84
C ALA A 280 13.16 11.13 -13.42
N LEU A 281 13.97 12.14 -13.75
CA LEU A 281 15.40 12.15 -13.50
C LEU A 281 15.77 12.66 -12.11
N THR A 282 14.86 13.36 -11.43
CA THR A 282 15.17 14.04 -10.16
C THR A 282 14.09 13.85 -9.11
N TRP A 283 14.55 13.66 -7.88
CA TRP A 283 13.77 13.90 -6.67
C TRP A 283 13.98 15.34 -6.23
N THR A 284 12.90 16.09 -6.02
CA THR A 284 12.99 17.44 -5.45
C THR A 284 12.56 17.38 -3.99
N PRO A 285 13.50 17.55 -3.04
CA PRO A 285 13.16 17.67 -1.63
C PRO A 285 12.52 19.03 -1.36
N LEU A 286 11.36 19.04 -0.71
CA LEU A 286 10.69 20.24 -0.26
C LEU A 286 10.48 20.17 1.25
N PRO A 287 10.92 21.17 2.03
CA PRO A 287 10.55 21.25 3.44
C PRO A 287 9.02 21.26 3.55
N ALA A 288 8.47 20.46 4.47
CA ALA A 288 7.03 20.35 4.64
C ALA A 288 6.66 20.05 6.09
N VAL A 289 5.59 20.68 6.57
CA VAL A 289 5.01 20.48 7.89
C VAL A 289 3.56 20.12 7.72
N LEU A 290 3.09 19.08 8.40
CA LEU A 290 1.68 18.73 8.44
C LEU A 290 1.01 19.45 9.61
N ASP A 291 -0.22 19.88 9.39
CA ASP A 291 -1.11 20.36 10.46
C ASP A 291 -1.60 19.16 11.30
N ASP A 292 -2.18 19.41 12.46
CA ASP A 292 -2.68 18.36 13.35
C ASP A 292 -3.91 17.61 12.81
N ASP A 293 -4.59 18.16 11.80
CA ASP A 293 -5.79 17.55 11.20
C ASP A 293 -5.44 16.42 10.21
N ILE A 294 -5.00 15.29 10.77
CA ILE A 294 -4.69 14.07 10.01
C ILE A 294 -5.86 13.08 10.12
N ARG A 295 -6.56 12.85 9.02
CA ARG A 295 -7.75 12.00 8.97
C ARG A 295 -7.52 10.73 8.16
N PHE A 296 -7.99 9.61 8.68
CA PHE A 296 -8.05 8.38 7.90
C PHE A 296 -9.32 8.35 7.05
N ARG A 297 -9.17 8.22 5.74
CA ARG A 297 -10.29 8.03 4.82
C ARG A 297 -10.60 6.56 4.59
N SER A 298 -9.56 5.74 4.45
CA SER A 298 -9.67 4.28 4.39
C SER A 298 -8.59 3.61 5.22
N VAL A 299 -8.51 2.28 5.16
CA VAL A 299 -7.46 1.52 5.87
C VAL A 299 -6.07 1.90 5.36
N LEU A 300 -5.95 2.17 4.06
CA LEU A 300 -4.68 2.37 3.37
C LEU A 300 -4.54 3.80 2.84
N ARG A 301 -5.43 4.71 3.26
CA ARG A 301 -5.56 6.05 2.68
C ARG A 301 -5.87 7.08 3.75
N MET A 302 -5.07 8.14 3.78
CA MET A 302 -5.18 9.27 4.69
C MET A 302 -5.36 10.57 3.91
N ASP A 303 -6.04 11.50 4.55
CA ASP A 303 -6.15 12.89 4.14
C ASP A 303 -5.45 13.72 5.22
N ALA A 304 -4.65 14.71 4.81
CA ALA A 304 -3.96 15.62 5.71
C ALA A 304 -3.73 16.96 5.01
N THR A 305 -3.62 18.03 5.80
CA THR A 305 -3.21 19.36 5.33
C THR A 305 -1.90 19.76 5.95
N GLY A 306 -1.27 20.77 5.38
CA GLY A 306 -0.01 21.29 5.88
C GLY A 306 0.50 22.47 5.08
N ARG A 307 1.80 22.72 5.24
CA ARG A 307 2.55 23.79 4.61
C ARG A 307 3.80 23.20 3.97
N VAL A 308 4.14 23.67 2.79
CA VAL A 308 5.34 23.27 2.05
C VAL A 308 6.10 24.52 1.61
N TRP A 309 7.42 24.45 1.60
CA TRP A 309 8.28 25.51 1.10
C TRP A 309 8.88 25.08 -0.23
N LEU A 310 8.68 25.93 -1.24
CA LEU A 310 9.25 25.72 -2.57
C LEU A 310 10.74 26.15 -2.60
N PRO A 311 11.49 25.76 -3.64
CA PRO A 311 12.90 26.15 -3.78
C PRO A 311 13.13 27.66 -3.83
N ASP A 312 12.14 28.42 -4.31
CA ASP A 312 12.13 29.89 -4.32
C ASP A 312 11.85 30.52 -2.93
N GLY A 313 11.74 29.70 -1.89
CA GLY A 313 11.41 30.10 -0.52
C GLY A 313 9.93 30.38 -0.28
N THR A 314 9.07 30.28 -1.31
CA THR A 314 7.65 30.56 -1.15
C THR A 314 6.94 29.46 -0.38
N GLN A 315 6.14 29.87 0.60
CA GLN A 315 5.30 28.96 1.37
C GLN A 315 3.96 28.74 0.66
N ARG A 316 3.59 27.47 0.46
CA ARG A 316 2.31 27.06 -0.13
C ARG A 316 1.56 26.11 0.79
N THR A 317 0.25 26.08 0.62
CA THR A 317 -0.60 25.08 1.28
C THR A 317 -0.33 23.69 0.69
N LEU A 318 -0.17 22.68 1.54
CA LEU A 318 -0.04 21.29 1.15
C LEU A 318 -1.35 20.56 1.44
N ARG A 319 -1.91 19.89 0.44
CA ARG A 319 -3.09 19.06 0.60
C ARG A 319 -2.81 17.64 0.13
N LEU A 320 -2.86 16.72 1.09
CA LEU A 320 -2.73 15.29 0.88
C LEU A 320 -4.14 14.70 0.88
N ARG A 321 -4.56 14.10 -0.24
CA ARG A 321 -5.87 13.43 -0.34
C ARG A 321 -5.68 12.01 -0.82
N ARG A 322 -6.24 11.04 -0.09
CA ARG A 322 -6.12 9.61 -0.39
C ARG A 322 -4.64 9.21 -0.55
N VAL A 323 -3.75 9.71 0.30
CA VAL A 323 -2.33 9.32 0.28
C VAL A 323 -2.08 8.13 1.18
N SER A 324 -0.98 7.42 0.98
CA SER A 324 -0.56 6.34 1.87
C SER A 324 -0.24 6.87 3.28
N PRO A 325 -0.55 6.11 4.34
CA PRO A 325 -0.11 6.45 5.70
C PRO A 325 1.41 6.57 5.81
N GLU A 326 2.15 5.80 5.02
CA GLU A 326 3.61 5.85 4.91
C GLU A 326 4.11 7.25 4.54
N LEU A 327 3.50 7.89 3.53
CA LEU A 327 3.87 9.24 3.12
C LEU A 327 3.61 10.27 4.23
N VAL A 328 2.45 10.18 4.88
CA VAL A 328 2.07 11.07 5.98
C VAL A 328 3.03 10.93 7.15
N ALA A 329 3.33 9.68 7.55
CA ALA A 329 4.27 9.39 8.62
C ALA A 329 5.68 9.89 8.28
N ASN A 330 6.13 9.70 7.04
CA ASN A 330 7.43 10.18 6.61
C ASN A 330 7.53 11.70 6.70
N ILE A 331 6.57 12.45 6.16
CA ILE A 331 6.58 13.94 6.23
C ILE A 331 6.54 14.40 7.69
N ARG A 332 5.73 13.75 8.54
CA ARG A 332 5.63 14.11 9.96
C ARG A 332 6.97 13.91 10.70
N CYS A 333 7.70 12.85 10.38
CA CYS A 333 8.99 12.53 11.01
C CYS A 333 10.16 13.31 10.41
N SER A 334 10.23 13.45 9.08
CA SER A 334 11.36 14.04 8.36
C SER A 334 11.22 15.55 8.14
N ARG A 335 10.01 16.09 8.32
CA ARG A 335 9.63 17.47 7.92
C ARG A 335 9.95 17.75 6.45
N GLN A 336 9.91 16.71 5.62
CA GLN A 336 10.31 16.77 4.21
C GLN A 336 9.33 16.01 3.32
N LEU A 337 8.94 16.64 2.22
CA LEU A 337 8.16 16.07 1.15
C LEU A 337 9.07 15.88 -0.06
N TRP A 338 9.17 14.65 -0.56
CA TRP A 338 9.90 14.38 -1.80
C TRP A 338 8.91 14.33 -2.96
N ILE A 339 9.06 15.23 -3.93
CA ILE A 339 8.28 15.22 -5.15
C ILE A 339 9.11 14.75 -6.35
N ILE A 340 8.42 14.20 -7.33
CA ILE A 340 9.02 13.73 -8.58
C ILE A 340 9.14 14.90 -9.57
N GLY A 341 10.37 15.25 -9.92
CA GLY A 341 10.70 16.40 -10.75
C GLY A 341 10.24 17.73 -10.13
N ALA A 342 10.01 18.73 -10.97
CA ALA A 342 9.52 20.04 -10.53
C ALA A 342 8.00 20.04 -10.23
N PRO A 343 7.53 20.92 -9.32
CA PRO A 343 6.10 21.11 -9.09
C PRO A 343 5.40 21.58 -10.38
N GLY A 344 4.29 20.95 -10.74
CA GLY A 344 3.58 21.25 -11.98
C GLY A 344 2.79 22.56 -11.94
N ALA A 345 2.45 23.08 -13.13
CA ALA A 345 1.50 24.18 -13.26
C ALA A 345 0.16 23.80 -12.59
N GLY A 346 -0.41 24.71 -11.80
CA GLY A 346 -1.62 24.45 -11.02
C GLY A 346 -1.42 23.65 -9.72
N GLY A 347 -0.17 23.35 -9.35
CA GLY A 347 0.16 22.81 -8.02
C GLY A 347 -0.02 21.31 -7.84
N ALA A 348 -0.53 20.59 -8.85
CA ALA A 348 -0.55 19.14 -8.79
C ALA A 348 0.88 18.58 -8.89
N ALA A 349 1.25 17.72 -7.94
CA ALA A 349 2.53 17.04 -7.92
C ALA A 349 2.35 15.57 -7.55
N LEU A 350 3.40 14.79 -7.79
CA LEU A 350 3.47 13.39 -7.40
C LEU A 350 4.56 13.27 -6.35
N ALA A 351 4.19 12.85 -5.15
CA ALA A 351 5.11 12.68 -4.05
C ALA A 351 5.42 11.21 -3.81
N GLY A 352 6.60 10.94 -3.27
CA GLY A 352 7.03 9.60 -2.91
C GLY A 352 8.03 9.64 -1.77
N ILE A 353 8.66 8.51 -1.50
CA ILE A 353 9.77 8.41 -0.55
C ILE A 353 10.90 7.67 -1.26
N PRO A 354 12.10 8.28 -1.41
CA PRO A 354 13.20 7.62 -2.10
C PRO A 354 13.58 6.26 -1.47
N GLY A 355 13.71 5.24 -2.32
CA GLY A 355 13.99 3.86 -1.92
C GLY A 355 12.81 3.16 -1.24
N GLN A 356 11.57 3.65 -1.39
CA GLN A 356 10.35 2.99 -0.91
C GLN A 356 9.30 2.89 -2.02
N PRO A 357 8.40 1.89 -1.97
CA PRO A 357 7.35 1.70 -2.97
C PRO A 357 6.12 2.58 -2.67
N VAL A 358 6.36 3.89 -2.49
CA VAL A 358 5.34 4.88 -2.14
C VAL A 358 5.29 5.95 -3.22
N LEU A 359 4.10 6.16 -3.78
CA LEU A 359 3.85 7.13 -4.84
C LEU A 359 2.41 7.61 -4.77
N ASP A 360 2.20 8.85 -4.37
CA ASP A 360 0.86 9.41 -4.15
C ASP A 360 0.71 10.82 -4.72
N PRO A 361 -0.48 11.16 -5.26
CA PRO A 361 -0.75 12.50 -5.75
C PRO A 361 -0.89 13.47 -4.57
N VAL A 362 -0.28 14.65 -4.72
CA VAL A 362 -0.37 15.75 -3.75
C VAL A 362 -0.73 17.05 -4.47
N ILE A 363 -1.32 17.98 -3.73
CA ILE A 363 -1.67 19.30 -4.25
C ILE A 363 -0.92 20.35 -3.44
N LEU A 364 -0.10 21.13 -4.13
CA LEU A 364 0.61 22.30 -3.63
C LEU A 364 -0.23 23.52 -4.02
N GLY A 365 -1.08 23.97 -3.10
CA GLY A 365 -2.07 25.01 -3.36
C GLY A 365 -1.49 26.42 -3.46
N ARG A 366 -2.34 27.41 -3.20
CA ARG A 366 -1.95 28.83 -3.23
C ARG A 366 -0.99 29.16 -2.09
N ARG A 367 -0.33 30.32 -2.22
CA ARG A 367 0.53 30.91 -1.17
C ARG A 367 -0.21 30.87 0.16
N ALA A 368 0.39 30.27 1.18
CA ALA A 368 -0.24 30.22 2.50
C ALA A 368 -0.34 31.67 3.00
N LYS A 369 -1.52 32.09 3.48
CA LYS A 369 -1.62 33.35 4.22
C LYS A 369 -0.79 33.13 5.48
N THR A 370 0.29 33.90 5.65
CA THR A 370 1.06 33.92 6.88
C THR A 370 0.09 34.20 8.01
N ALA A 371 -0.11 33.26 8.93
CA ALA A 371 -0.87 33.53 10.13
C ALA A 371 -0.12 34.66 10.85
N ARG A 372 -0.78 35.80 11.08
CA ARG A 372 -0.19 36.83 11.94
C ARG A 372 0.00 36.17 13.31
N PRO A 373 1.20 36.22 13.90
CA PRO A 373 1.38 35.79 15.28
C PRO A 373 0.39 36.60 16.14
N ARG A 374 -0.33 35.90 17.02
CA ARG A 374 -1.19 36.52 18.03
C ARG A 374 -0.37 36.83 19.27
#